data_AF-A0A0Q3PG78-F1
#
_entry.id   AF-A0A0Q3PG78-F1
#
_cell.length_a   1.000
_cell.length_b   1.000
_cell.length_c   1.000
_cell.angle_alpha   90.00
_cell.angle_beta   90.00
_cell.angle_gamma   90.00
#
_symmetry.space_group_name_H-M   'P 1'
#
loop_
_entity.id
_entity.type
_entity.pdbx_description
1 polymer ?
#
loop_
_entity_poly.entity_id
_entity_poly.type
_entity_poly.pdbx_seq_one_letter_code
_entity_poly.pdbx_strand_id
1 'polypeptide(L)'
;MTPFGRRVRELRERRGITLARMAEGLGVTPAYLSALEHGKRGRPTFTLIQGAIHLLGVIWDEADELVRLADLSHPRVTVDTAGLDPEATLFANRLAREIAELEAEDLRRLAGVLDDAAARRDQG
;
A
#
# COMPACT_ATOMS: atom_id res chain seq x y z
N MET A 1 -4.49 2.52 8.16
CA MET A 1 -3.06 2.72 7.83
C MET A 1 -2.74 1.90 6.60
N THR A 2 -2.09 2.48 5.58
CA THR A 2 -1.71 1.72 4.39
C THR A 2 -0.42 0.93 4.64
N PRO A 3 -0.19 -0.21 3.96
CA PRO A 3 1.06 -0.97 4.08
C PRO A 3 2.32 -0.12 3.84
N PHE A 4 2.30 0.76 2.84
CA PHE A 4 3.39 1.71 2.57
C PHE A 4 3.63 2.68 3.73
N GLY A 5 2.56 3.35 4.22
CA GLY A 5 2.68 4.32 5.31
C GLY A 5 3.23 3.70 6.59
N ARG A 6 2.77 2.48 6.91
CA ARG A 6 3.32 1.67 8.00
C ARG A 6 4.82 1.44 7.83
N ARG A 7 5.24 0.92 6.66
CA ARG A 7 6.64 0.58 6.39
C ARG A 7 7.56 1.81 6.44
N VAL A 8 7.14 2.93 5.84
CA VAL A 8 7.90 4.20 5.90
C VAL A 8 8.10 4.64 7.34
N ARG A 9 7.05 4.58 8.17
CA ARG A 9 7.14 4.93 9.59
C ARG A 9 8.11 4.03 10.36
N GLU A 10 7.98 2.72 10.21
CA GLU A 10 8.88 1.74 10.85
C GLU A 10 10.34 1.99 10.49
N LEU A 11 10.61 2.21 9.20
CA LEU A 11 11.94 2.48 8.68
C LEU A 11 12.50 3.82 9.18
N ARG A 12 11.65 4.85 9.28
CA ARG A 12 12.01 6.16 9.82
C ARG A 12 12.39 6.05 11.30
N GLU A 13 11.57 5.37 12.10
CA GLU A 13 11.78 5.16 13.53
C GLU A 13 13.05 4.32 13.80
N ARG A 14 13.26 3.23 13.05
CA ARG A 14 14.47 2.40 13.11
C ARG A 14 15.76 3.19 12.84
N ARG A 15 15.68 4.23 12.00
CA ARG A 15 16.82 5.07 11.62
C ARG A 15 16.99 6.31 12.49
N GLY A 16 16.15 6.48 13.51
CA GLY A 16 16.19 7.66 14.38
C GLY A 16 15.89 8.97 13.65
N ILE A 17 15.25 8.92 12.48
CA ILE A 17 14.93 10.12 11.71
C ILE A 17 13.64 10.72 12.27
N THR A 18 13.66 12.00 12.62
CA THR A 18 12.45 12.69 13.10
C THR A 18 11.49 12.91 11.94
N LEU A 19 10.18 12.97 12.25
CA LEU A 19 9.16 13.29 11.25
C LEU A 19 9.47 14.61 10.53
N ALA A 20 9.92 15.63 11.27
CA ALA A 20 10.27 16.94 10.72
C ALA A 20 11.45 16.86 9.73
N ARG A 21 12.53 16.17 10.11
CA ARG A 21 13.72 16.01 9.26
C ARG A 21 13.41 15.24 7.98
N MET A 22 12.62 14.17 8.08
CA MET A 22 12.22 13.42 6.89
C MET A 22 11.31 14.23 5.99
N ALA A 23 10.35 14.97 6.56
CA ALA A 23 9.45 15.82 5.79
C ALA A 23 10.22 16.91 5.02
N GLU A 24 11.19 17.55 5.68
CA GLU A 24 12.11 18.52 5.06
C GLU A 24 12.90 17.90 3.90
N GLY A 25 13.54 16.75 4.12
CA GLY A 25 14.31 16.06 3.08
C GLY A 25 13.46 15.61 1.89
N LEU A 26 12.17 15.32 2.11
CA LEU A 26 11.21 14.96 1.07
C LEU A 26 10.56 16.18 0.39
N GLY A 27 10.83 17.40 0.87
CA GLY A 27 10.17 18.61 0.36
C GLY A 27 8.66 18.66 0.63
N VAL A 28 8.19 18.02 1.70
CA VAL A 28 6.78 18.01 2.11
C VAL A 28 6.58 18.56 3.51
N THR A 29 5.34 18.87 3.88
CA THR A 29 5.05 19.33 5.26
C THR A 29 5.06 18.15 6.24
N PRO A 30 5.39 18.36 7.53
CA PRO A 30 5.26 17.32 8.56
C PRO A 30 3.84 16.76 8.67
N ALA A 31 2.83 17.60 8.45
CA ALA A 31 1.43 17.18 8.43
C ALA A 31 1.12 16.25 7.24
N TYR A 32 1.72 16.51 6.07
CA TYR A 32 1.61 15.62 4.91
C TYR A 32 2.25 14.26 5.20
N LEU A 33 3.49 14.25 5.70
CA LEU A 33 4.20 13.00 6.03
C LEU A 33 3.46 12.20 7.12
N SER A 34 2.94 12.87 8.15
CA SER A 34 2.10 12.22 9.16
C SER A 34 0.85 11.60 8.54
N ALA A 35 0.13 12.33 7.68
CA ALA A 35 -1.05 11.79 7.01
C ALA A 35 -0.71 10.57 6.13
N LEU A 36 0.44 10.58 5.46
CA LEU A 36 0.96 9.46 4.68
C LEU A 36 1.23 8.22 5.55
N GLU A 37 2.00 8.39 6.63
CA GLU A 37 2.36 7.30 7.56
C GLU A 37 1.12 6.64 8.19
N HIS A 38 0.06 7.41 8.44
CA HIS A 38 -1.19 6.90 9.00
C HIS A 38 -2.18 6.38 7.93
N GLY A 39 -1.82 6.41 6.64
CA GLY A 39 -2.66 5.94 5.54
C GLY A 39 -3.86 6.85 5.22
N LYS A 40 -3.77 8.13 5.58
CA LYS A 40 -4.77 9.17 5.27
C LYS A 40 -4.48 9.92 3.97
N ARG A 41 -3.52 9.43 3.16
CA ARG A 41 -3.17 9.97 1.84
C ARG A 41 -3.28 8.88 0.78
N GLY A 42 -3.56 9.33 -0.45
CA GLY A 42 -3.60 8.49 -1.65
C GLY A 42 -2.23 7.90 -2.01
N ARG A 43 -2.16 7.22 -3.16
CA ARG A 43 -0.91 6.64 -3.65
C ARG A 43 0.19 7.72 -3.71
N PRO A 44 1.35 7.50 -3.06
CA PRO A 44 2.45 8.44 -3.10
C PRO A 44 2.98 8.59 -4.53
N THR A 45 3.50 9.77 -4.87
CA THR A 45 4.10 10.00 -6.19
C THR A 45 5.42 9.26 -6.31
N PHE A 46 5.82 8.95 -7.55
CA PHE A 46 7.13 8.34 -7.83
C PHE A 46 8.28 9.12 -7.16
N THR A 47 8.26 10.46 -7.26
CA THR A 47 9.25 11.33 -6.62
C THR A 47 9.30 11.14 -5.10
N LEU A 48 8.15 11.02 -4.44
CA LEU A 48 8.08 10.82 -3.00
C LEU A 48 8.62 9.43 -2.59
N ILE A 49 8.32 8.40 -3.39
CA ILE A 49 8.83 7.03 -3.17
C ILE A 49 10.36 7.02 -3.29
N GLN A 50 10.90 7.59 -4.37
CA GLN A 50 12.35 7.67 -4.59
C GLN A 50 13.05 8.50 -3.52
N GLY A 51 12.47 9.64 -3.12
CA GLY A 51 12.99 10.45 -2.02
C GLY A 51 13.00 9.67 -0.70
N ALA A 52 11.95 8.90 -0.42
CA ALA A 52 11.89 8.08 0.78
C ALA A 52 12.94 6.97 0.75
N ILE A 53 13.11 6.29 -0.38
CA ILE A 53 14.14 5.27 -0.58
C ILE A 53 15.53 5.85 -0.30
N HIS A 54 15.82 7.03 -0.87
CA HIS A 54 17.12 7.68 -0.74
C HIS A 54 17.40 8.17 0.70
N LEU A 55 16.45 8.88 1.32
CA LEU A 55 16.60 9.41 2.68
C LEU A 55 16.65 8.32 3.75
N LEU A 56 15.92 7.24 3.54
CA LEU A 56 15.99 6.07 4.39
C LEU A 56 17.23 5.23 4.05
N GLY A 57 17.94 5.45 2.94
CA GLY A 57 19.07 4.61 2.56
C GLY A 57 18.69 3.13 2.45
N VAL A 58 17.49 2.85 1.94
CA VAL A 58 17.06 1.47 1.64
C VAL A 58 17.69 1.06 0.31
N ILE A 59 18.09 -0.20 0.19
CA ILE A 59 18.74 -0.74 -0.99
C ILE A 59 18.14 -2.11 -1.33
N TRP A 60 18.31 -2.55 -2.58
CA TRP A 60 17.91 -3.88 -3.06
C TRP A 60 16.46 -4.23 -2.65
N ASP A 61 16.27 -5.38 -1.99
CA ASP A 61 14.97 -5.93 -1.65
C ASP A 61 14.07 -4.99 -0.83
N GLU A 62 14.65 -4.15 0.04
CA GLU A 62 13.88 -3.18 0.85
C GLU A 62 13.36 -2.01 0.00
N ALA A 63 14.10 -1.63 -1.04
CA ALA A 63 13.65 -0.63 -2.02
C ALA A 63 12.50 -1.18 -2.87
N ASP A 64 12.66 -2.41 -3.38
CA ASP A 64 11.64 -3.06 -4.19
C ASP A 64 10.37 -3.33 -3.38
N GLU A 65 10.51 -3.70 -2.10
CA GLU A 65 9.40 -3.81 -1.17
C GLU A 65 8.66 -2.48 -1.03
N LEU A 66 9.37 -1.38 -0.80
CA LEU A 66 8.76 -0.04 -0.67
C LEU A 66 7.99 0.38 -1.93
N VAL A 67 8.54 0.11 -3.12
CA VAL A 67 7.86 0.38 -4.39
C VAL A 67 6.59 -0.46 -4.53
N ARG A 68 6.69 -1.78 -4.29
CA ARG A 68 5.52 -2.67 -4.33
C ARG A 68 4.44 -2.24 -3.33
N LEU A 69 4.83 -1.90 -2.10
CA LEU A 69 3.89 -1.43 -1.09
C LEU A 69 3.23 -0.12 -1.51
N ALA A 70 3.98 0.82 -2.11
CA ALA A 70 3.42 2.07 -2.60
C ALA A 70 2.33 1.84 -3.66
N ASP A 71 2.57 0.90 -4.58
CA ASP A 71 1.65 0.53 -5.65
C ASP A 71 0.37 -0.12 -5.10
N LEU A 72 0.51 -0.95 -4.07
CA LEU A 72 -0.61 -1.65 -3.41
C LEU A 72 -1.34 -0.79 -2.36
N SER A 73 -0.85 0.42 -2.07
CA SER A 73 -1.30 1.25 -0.93
C SER A 73 -2.24 2.39 -1.32
N HIS A 74 -3.15 2.18 -2.27
CA HIS A 74 -4.19 3.16 -2.54
C HIS A 74 -5.38 2.96 -1.57
N PRO A 75 -5.73 3.94 -0.70
CA PRO A 75 -6.77 3.77 0.32
C PRO A 75 -8.20 3.70 -0.25
N ARG A 76 -8.38 4.06 -1.52
CA ARG A 76 -9.64 3.94 -2.27
C ARG A 76 -9.39 3.28 -3.61
N VAL A 77 -9.53 1.97 -3.69
CA VAL A 77 -9.33 1.23 -4.94
C VAL A 77 -10.63 1.16 -5.73
N THR A 78 -10.53 1.27 -7.05
CA THR A 78 -11.63 0.97 -7.97
C THR A 78 -11.38 -0.40 -8.56
N VAL A 79 -12.38 -1.29 -8.51
CA VAL A 79 -12.34 -2.60 -9.17
C VAL A 79 -13.13 -2.48 -10.47
N ASP A 80 -12.44 -2.54 -11.61
CA ASP A 80 -13.10 -2.52 -12.91
C ASP A 80 -13.68 -3.91 -13.21
N THR A 81 -15.00 -3.95 -13.40
CA THR A 81 -15.75 -5.18 -13.66
C THR A 81 -16.47 -5.12 -15.01
N ALA A 82 -16.23 -4.08 -15.81
CA ALA A 82 -16.83 -3.93 -17.13
C ALA A 82 -16.41 -5.09 -18.05
N GLY A 83 -17.42 -5.76 -18.64
CA GLY A 83 -17.19 -6.91 -19.53
C GLY A 83 -16.79 -8.21 -18.83
N LEU A 84 -16.75 -8.24 -17.49
CA LEU A 84 -16.58 -9.47 -16.72
C LEU A 84 -17.92 -10.18 -16.49
N ASP A 85 -17.85 -11.42 -16.00
CA ASP A 85 -19.01 -12.19 -15.57
C ASP A 85 -19.82 -11.43 -14.48
N PRO A 86 -21.17 -11.46 -14.50
CA PRO A 86 -21.99 -10.81 -13.48
C PRO A 86 -21.62 -11.17 -12.03
N GLU A 87 -21.14 -12.39 -11.77
CA GLU A 87 -20.69 -12.83 -10.44
C GLU A 87 -19.51 -11.98 -9.94
N ALA A 88 -18.59 -11.58 -10.82
CA ALA A 88 -17.46 -10.73 -10.46
C ALA A 88 -17.91 -9.35 -10.00
N THR A 89 -18.87 -8.74 -10.70
CA THR A 89 -19.48 -7.46 -10.31
C THR A 89 -20.20 -7.54 -8.97
N LEU A 90 -20.97 -8.61 -8.75
CA LEU A 90 -21.68 -8.82 -7.49
C LEU A 90 -20.69 -8.97 -6.31
N PHE A 91 -19.66 -9.79 -6.50
CA PHE A 91 -18.62 -10.02 -5.49
C PHE A 91 -17.88 -8.73 -5.15
N ALA A 92 -17.41 -7.97 -6.15
CA ALA A 92 -16.69 -6.72 -5.94
C ALA A 92 -17.52 -5.70 -5.15
N ASN A 93 -18.81 -5.54 -5.49
CA ASN A 93 -19.71 -4.64 -4.78
C ASN A 93 -19.98 -5.08 -3.34
N ARG A 94 -20.15 -6.39 -3.11
CA ARG A 94 -20.35 -6.94 -1.77
C ARG A 94 -19.12 -6.73 -0.90
N LEU A 95 -17.95 -7.08 -1.42
CA LEU A 95 -16.66 -6.85 -0.76
C LEU A 95 -16.50 -5.38 -0.40
N ALA A 96 -16.77 -4.45 -1.31
CA ALA A 96 -16.65 -3.02 -1.04
C ALA A 96 -17.55 -2.52 0.11
N ARG A 97 -18.73 -3.13 0.33
CA ARG A 97 -19.63 -2.78 1.44
C ARG A 97 -19.20 -3.39 2.77
N GLU A 98 -18.74 -4.64 2.74
CA GLU A 98 -18.50 -5.47 3.93
C GLU A 98 -17.02 -5.47 4.38
N ILE A 99 -16.08 -4.91 3.60
CA ILE A 99 -14.63 -4.98 3.87
C ILE A 99 -14.21 -4.45 5.26
N ALA A 100 -14.97 -3.51 5.82
CA ALA A 100 -14.69 -2.94 7.15
C ALA A 100 -15.10 -3.87 8.30
N GLU A 101 -15.93 -4.88 8.03
CA GLU A 101 -16.41 -5.87 9.00
C GLU A 101 -15.57 -7.15 8.99
N LEU A 102 -14.67 -7.30 8.02
CA LEU A 102 -13.82 -8.48 7.88
C LEU A 102 -12.68 -8.47 8.89
N GLU A 103 -12.47 -9.61 9.55
CA GLU A 103 -11.35 -9.80 10.47
C GLU A 103 -10.06 -10.13 9.72
N ALA A 104 -8.93 -10.04 10.42
CA ALA A 104 -7.62 -10.34 9.84
C ALA A 104 -7.49 -11.77 9.29
N GLU A 105 -8.26 -12.73 9.81
CA GLU A 105 -8.32 -14.09 9.28
C GLU A 105 -9.10 -14.14 7.95
N ASP A 106 -10.25 -13.48 7.86
CA ASP A 106 -11.04 -13.44 6.62
C ASP A 106 -10.27 -12.78 5.47
N LEU A 107 -9.59 -11.66 5.77
CA LEU A 107 -8.75 -10.98 4.80
C LEU A 107 -7.61 -11.87 4.28
N ARG A 108 -6.99 -12.67 5.16
CA ARG A 108 -5.95 -13.62 4.76
C ARG A 108 -6.50 -14.75 3.89
N ARG A 109 -7.69 -15.26 4.20
CA ARG A 109 -8.34 -16.30 3.37
C ARG A 109 -8.69 -15.77 1.98
N LEU A 110 -9.24 -14.57 1.89
CA LEU A 110 -9.55 -13.93 0.60
C LEU A 110 -8.28 -13.63 -0.20
N ALA A 111 -7.21 -13.18 0.45
CA ALA A 111 -5.91 -12.97 -0.20
C ALA A 111 -5.35 -14.27 -0.80
N GLY A 112 -5.46 -15.40 -0.08
CA GLY A 112 -5.02 -16.71 -0.57
C GLY A 112 -5.70 -17.13 -1.89
N VAL A 113 -6.97 -16.78 -2.09
CA VAL A 113 -7.67 -17.05 -3.36
C VAL A 113 -7.02 -16.30 -4.53
N LEU A 114 -6.53 -15.08 -4.29
CA LEU A 114 -5.83 -14.27 -5.31
C LEU A 114 -4.43 -14.82 -5.58
N ASP A 115 -3.72 -15.26 -4.53
CA ASP A 115 -2.38 -15.88 -4.65
C ASP A 115 -2.46 -17.17 -5.49
N ASP A 116 -3.45 -18.03 -5.21
CA ASP A 116 -3.69 -19.25 -5.99
C ASP A 116 -4.04 -18.94 -7.45
N ALA A 117 -4.79 -17.86 -7.70
CA ALA A 117 -5.13 -17.43 -9.05
C ALA A 117 -3.92 -16.90 -9.83
N ALA A 118 -3.02 -16.16 -9.17
CA ALA A 118 -1.76 -15.72 -9.75
C ALA A 118 -0.87 -16.92 -10.10
N ALA A 119 -0.72 -17.88 -9.19
CA ALA A 119 0.07 -19.08 -9.43
C ALA A 119 -0.44 -19.90 -10.63
N ARG A 120 -1.76 -20.00 -10.83
CA ARG A 120 -2.34 -20.67 -12.02
C ARG A 120 -2.02 -19.94 -13.33
N ARG A 121 -1.93 -18.60 -13.32
CA ARG A 121 -1.60 -17.81 -14.50
C ARG A 121 -0.14 -17.93 -14.92
N ASP A 122 0.77 -18.06 -13.95
CA ASP A 122 2.20 -18.19 -14.22
C ASP A 122 2.60 -19.60 -14.70
N GLN A 123 1.69 -20.58 -14.55
CA GLN A 123 1.88 -21.98 -14.97
C GLN A 123 1.32 -22.31 -16.36
N GLY A 124 0.55 -21.39 -16.97
CA GLY A 124 -0.09 -21.57 -18.28
C GLY A 124 0.47 -20.63 -19.33
#